data_AF-A0AAN1JLX9-F1
#
_entry.id   AF-A0AAN1JLX9-F1
#
_cell.length_a   1.000
_cell.length_b   1.000
_cell.length_c   1.000
_cell.angle_alpha   90.00
_cell.angle_beta   90.00
_cell.angle_gamma   90.00
#
_symmetry.space_group_name_H-M   'P 1'
#
loop_
_entity.id
_entity.type
_entity.pdbx_description
1 polymer ?
#
loop_
_entity_poly.entity_id
_entity_poly.type
_entity_poly.pdbx_seq_one_letter_code
_entity_poly.pdbx_strand_id
1 'polypeptide(L)'
;MSISIIIQEDSRSMNIDTNKLREIAKRATPGPWKWWTGNSAKRLTAGRGPDGGVLHTTMVRRDHADVACGVAHVDHISAVDPTTVLALLDQVERLQFENAQLSALIDIPELHDLAKSVVLEATHQ
;
A
#
# COMPACT_ATOMS: atom_id res chain seq x y z
N MET A 1 6.69 -15.57 -41.83
CA MET A 1 6.27 -16.08 -40.50
C MET A 1 6.27 -14.88 -39.58
N SER A 2 5.09 -14.30 -39.31
CA SER A 2 4.96 -13.09 -38.49
C SER A 2 4.80 -13.49 -37.04
N ILE A 3 5.74 -13.07 -36.19
CA ILE A 3 5.64 -13.24 -34.74
C ILE A 3 4.70 -12.15 -34.25
N SER A 4 3.45 -12.52 -34.00
CA SER A 4 2.52 -11.74 -33.19
C SER A 4 3.09 -11.71 -31.77
N ILE A 5 3.70 -10.58 -31.38
CA ILE A 5 4.02 -10.32 -29.99
C ILE A 5 2.67 -10.09 -29.30
N ILE A 6 2.14 -11.17 -28.73
CA ILE A 6 1.04 -11.13 -27.78
C ILE A 6 1.65 -10.53 -26.51
N ILE A 7 1.66 -9.20 -26.40
CA ILE A 7 1.66 -8.57 -25.08
C ILE A 7 0.27 -8.83 -24.55
N GLN A 8 0.10 -9.98 -23.90
CA GLN A 8 -1.12 -10.30 -23.18
C GLN A 8 -1.14 -9.33 -21.99
N GLU A 9 -1.81 -8.19 -22.16
CA GLU A 9 -2.29 -7.35 -21.06
C GLU A 9 -3.33 -8.16 -20.25
N ASP A 10 -2.88 -9.22 -19.59
CA ASP A 10 -3.65 -9.89 -18.54
C ASP A 10 -2.97 -9.63 -17.20
N SER A 11 -2.83 -8.34 -16.90
CA SER A 11 -3.04 -7.94 -15.52
C SER A 11 -4.48 -7.48 -15.48
N ARG A 12 -5.36 -8.26 -14.85
CA ARG A 12 -6.62 -7.70 -14.36
C ARG A 12 -6.24 -6.40 -13.67
N SER A 13 -6.58 -5.27 -14.29
CA SER A 13 -6.52 -3.97 -13.65
C SER A 13 -7.44 -4.09 -12.45
N MET A 14 -6.88 -4.52 -11.32
CA MET A 14 -7.53 -4.38 -10.04
C MET A 14 -7.66 -2.87 -9.93
N ASN A 15 -8.87 -2.36 -10.19
CA ASN A 15 -9.17 -0.95 -10.15
C ASN A 15 -9.15 -0.55 -8.67
N ILE A 16 -7.94 -0.41 -8.14
CA ILE A 16 -7.69 0.01 -6.77
C ILE A 16 -8.00 1.50 -6.76
N ASP A 17 -9.04 1.87 -6.03
CA ASP A 17 -9.33 3.27 -5.76
C ASP A 17 -8.26 3.84 -4.82
N THR A 18 -7.18 4.34 -5.41
CA THR A 18 -6.03 4.92 -4.69
C THR A 18 -6.42 6.19 -3.94
N ASN A 19 -7.41 6.94 -4.44
CA ASN A 19 -7.94 8.12 -3.76
C ASN A 19 -8.66 7.72 -2.47
N LYS A 20 -9.51 6.70 -2.53
CA LYS A 20 -10.20 6.19 -1.35
C LYS A 20 -9.22 5.58 -0.35
N LEU A 21 -8.23 4.84 -0.83
CA LEU A 21 -7.19 4.26 0.03
C LEU A 21 -6.37 5.36 0.74
N ARG A 22 -6.01 6.43 0.02
CA ARG A 22 -5.34 7.60 0.59
C ARG A 22 -6.21 8.31 1.63
N GLU A 23 -7.50 8.50 1.36
CA GLU A 23 -8.44 9.11 2.31
C GLU A 23 -8.49 8.31 3.62
N ILE A 24 -8.66 7.00 3.52
CA ILE A 24 -8.71 6.10 4.68
C ILE A 24 -7.39 6.13 5.45
N ALA A 25 -6.26 6.07 4.77
CA ALA A 25 -4.94 6.11 5.41
C ALA A 25 -4.67 7.44 6.12
N LYS A 26 -5.07 8.59 5.54
CA LYS A 26 -4.94 9.91 6.17
C LYS A 26 -5.85 10.08 7.40
N ARG A 27 -7.02 9.43 7.41
CA ARG A 27 -7.96 9.48 8.54
C ARG A 27 -7.54 8.57 9.69
N ALA A 28 -6.77 7.53 9.41
CA ALA A 28 -6.27 6.62 10.42
C ALA A 28 -5.25 7.32 11.34
N THR A 29 -5.17 6.89 12.59
CA THR A 29 -4.10 7.36 13.50
C THR A 29 -2.75 6.95 12.91
N PRO A 30 -1.79 7.88 12.72
CA PRO A 30 -0.47 7.54 12.17
C PRO A 30 0.21 6.42 12.97
N GLY A 31 0.81 5.44 12.30
CA GLY A 31 1.52 4.34 12.94
C GLY A 31 2.96 4.69 13.37
N PRO A 32 3.77 3.68 13.76
CA PRO A 32 3.42 2.27 13.84
C PRO A 32 2.46 1.98 14.99
N TRP A 33 1.55 1.03 14.78
CA TRP A 33 0.63 0.57 15.81
C TRP A 33 1.24 -0.58 16.61
N LYS A 34 1.05 -0.53 17.93
CA LYS A 34 1.56 -1.55 18.86
C LYS A 34 0.49 -2.00 19.84
N TRP A 35 0.26 -3.30 19.88
CA TRP A 35 -0.57 -3.92 20.91
C TRP A 35 0.19 -4.07 22.22
N TRP A 36 -0.54 -3.88 23.31
CA TRP A 36 -0.07 -4.18 24.66
C TRP A 36 -1.25 -4.47 25.58
N THR A 37 -0.96 -4.95 26.79
CA THR A 37 -1.97 -5.31 27.79
C THR A 37 -1.72 -4.55 29.09
N GLY A 38 -2.75 -3.93 29.65
CA GLY A 38 -2.71 -3.29 30.97
C GLY A 38 -3.97 -3.63 31.76
N ASN A 39 -3.83 -4.04 33.03
CA ASN A 39 -4.93 -4.55 33.86
C ASN A 39 -5.77 -5.63 33.15
N SER A 40 -5.08 -6.57 32.50
CA SER A 40 -5.68 -7.66 31.70
C SER A 40 -6.51 -7.23 30.48
N ALA A 41 -6.49 -5.94 30.12
CA ALA A 41 -7.23 -5.40 28.98
C ALA A 41 -6.29 -5.09 27.80
N LYS A 42 -6.65 -5.54 26.59
CA LYS A 42 -5.93 -5.29 25.35
C LYS A 42 -6.09 -3.85 24.90
N ARG A 43 -5.00 -3.25 24.44
CA ARG A 43 -4.95 -1.87 23.96
C ARG A 43 -4.08 -1.77 22.72
N LEU A 44 -4.43 -0.84 21.83
CA LEU A 44 -3.67 -0.53 20.61
C LEU A 44 -3.24 0.93 20.66
N THR A 45 -1.95 1.16 20.45
CA THR A 45 -1.33 2.48 20.59
C THR A 45 -0.55 2.85 19.35
N ALA A 46 -0.51 4.14 19.04
CA ALA A 46 0.35 4.71 18.04
C ALA A 46 1.40 5.61 18.72
N GLY A 47 2.69 5.32 18.52
CA GLY A 47 3.82 6.19 18.87
C GLY A 47 3.93 6.69 20.32
N ARG A 48 3.08 7.65 20.73
CA ARG A 48 3.18 8.54 21.91
C ARG A 48 2.71 7.94 23.25
N GLY A 49 2.74 6.61 23.41
CA GLY A 49 2.55 5.98 24.72
C GLY A 49 1.23 5.23 24.92
N PRO A 50 0.94 4.80 26.16
CA PRO A 50 0.03 3.69 26.47
C PRO A 50 -1.43 3.90 26.02
N ASP A 51 -1.90 5.14 25.91
CA ASP A 51 -3.26 5.42 25.44
C ASP A 51 -3.26 6.26 24.16
N GLY A 52 -2.26 6.04 23.30
CA GLY A 52 -2.01 6.73 22.01
C GLY A 52 -3.12 6.64 20.95
N GLY A 53 -4.38 6.51 21.37
CA GLY A 53 -5.56 6.96 20.64
C GLY A 53 -6.12 6.01 19.59
N VAL A 54 -5.50 4.85 19.35
CA VAL A 54 -5.98 3.91 18.31
C VAL A 54 -7.14 3.08 18.84
N LEU A 55 -6.93 2.32 19.92
CA LEU A 55 -7.99 1.51 20.52
C LEU A 55 -7.72 1.34 22.02
N HIS A 56 -8.65 1.78 22.86
CA HIS A 56 -8.59 1.59 24.31
C HIS A 56 -9.89 0.98 24.81
N THR A 57 -9.78 0.17 25.87
CA THR A 57 -10.94 -0.42 26.53
C THR A 57 -11.64 0.61 27.41
N THR A 58 -12.97 0.67 27.35
CA THR A 58 -13.78 1.53 28.22
C THR A 58 -14.76 0.70 29.04
N MET A 59 -14.85 0.98 30.34
CA MET A 59 -15.70 0.26 31.29
C MET A 59 -17.19 0.57 31.05
N VAL A 60 -17.94 -0.38 30.50
CA VAL A 60 -19.41 -0.35 30.48
C VAL A 60 -19.90 -1.17 31.69
N ARG A 61 -20.01 -0.51 32.85
CA ARG A 61 -20.60 -0.98 34.14
C ARG A 61 -20.41 -2.47 34.52
N ARG A 62 -19.64 -2.68 35.60
CA ARG A 62 -19.42 -3.93 36.36
C ARG A 62 -18.89 -5.12 35.56
N ASP A 63 -17.57 -5.07 35.33
CA ASP A 63 -16.58 -6.01 35.88
C ASP A 63 -15.54 -6.51 34.88
N HIS A 64 -15.71 -6.39 33.56
CA HIS A 64 -14.62 -6.58 32.60
C HIS A 64 -14.79 -5.71 31.35
N ALA A 65 -13.83 -4.83 31.08
CA ALA A 65 -13.73 -4.13 29.79
C ALA A 65 -12.49 -4.63 29.06
N ASP A 66 -12.71 -5.48 28.06
CA ASP A 66 -11.66 -5.92 27.14
C ASP A 66 -12.12 -5.77 25.70
N VAL A 67 -11.17 -5.65 24.79
CA VAL A 67 -11.41 -5.66 23.34
C VAL A 67 -11.07 -7.05 22.84
N ALA A 68 -12.12 -7.79 22.47
CA ALA A 68 -11.95 -9.09 21.86
C ALA A 68 -11.49 -8.92 20.41
N CYS A 69 -10.22 -9.25 20.16
CA CYS A 69 -9.63 -9.29 18.82
C CYS A 69 -8.86 -10.61 18.68
N GLY A 70 -9.18 -11.39 17.63
CA GLY A 70 -8.48 -12.65 17.35
C GLY A 70 -7.02 -12.40 16.99
N VAL A 71 -6.14 -13.35 17.31
CA VAL A 71 -4.67 -13.23 17.11
C VAL A 71 -4.32 -12.87 15.66
N ALA A 72 -4.98 -13.48 14.66
CA ALA A 72 -4.75 -13.17 13.25
C ALA A 72 -5.05 -11.70 12.88
N HIS A 73 -6.06 -11.09 13.52
CA HIS A 73 -6.42 -9.69 13.29
C HIS A 73 -5.47 -8.74 14.03
N VAL A 74 -5.00 -9.12 15.22
CA VAL A 74 -3.97 -8.38 15.98
C VAL A 74 -2.71 -8.21 15.13
N ASP A 75 -2.21 -9.29 14.54
CA ASP A 75 -1.01 -9.27 13.71
C ASP A 75 -1.23 -8.47 12.43
N HIS A 76 -2.36 -8.69 11.75
CA HIS A 76 -2.70 -7.95 10.53
C HIS A 76 -2.80 -6.43 10.78
N ILE A 77 -3.53 -6.03 11.81
CA ILE A 77 -3.71 -4.61 12.17
C ILE A 77 -2.35 -3.96 12.51
N SER A 78 -1.46 -4.68 13.18
CA SER A 78 -0.13 -4.15 13.53
C SER A 78 0.79 -4.01 12.33
N ALA A 79 0.65 -4.92 11.36
CA ALA A 79 1.47 -4.93 10.15
C ALA A 79 1.10 -3.79 9.18
N VAL A 80 -0.15 -3.33 9.21
CA VAL A 80 -0.61 -2.24 8.35
C VAL A 80 -0.35 -0.89 9.03
N ASP A 81 0.76 -0.26 8.67
CA ASP A 81 1.07 1.12 9.06
C ASP A 81 0.49 2.11 8.03
N PRO A 82 -0.47 2.98 8.40
CA PRO A 82 -1.03 3.98 7.50
C PRO A 82 0.02 4.90 6.86
N THR A 83 1.12 5.20 7.57
CA THR A 83 2.21 6.04 7.05
C THR A 83 2.91 5.35 5.89
N THR A 84 3.19 4.06 6.04
CA THR A 84 3.76 3.21 4.99
C THR A 84 2.83 3.11 3.78
N VAL A 85 1.51 2.96 3.99
CA VAL A 85 0.52 2.94 2.90
C VAL A 85 0.57 4.25 2.10
N LEU A 86 0.64 5.41 2.76
CA LEU A 86 0.75 6.70 2.09
C LEU A 86 2.05 6.81 1.27
N ALA A 87 3.19 6.39 1.84
CA ALA A 87 4.47 6.39 1.13
C ALA A 87 4.45 5.49 -0.11
N LEU A 88 3.80 4.32 -0.03
CA LEU A 88 3.62 3.43 -1.17
C LEU A 88 2.75 4.06 -2.26
N LEU A 89 1.66 4.75 -1.89
CA LEU A 89 0.80 5.46 -2.85
C LEU A 89 1.56 6.59 -3.56
N ASP A 90 2.38 7.34 -2.84
CA ASP A 90 3.21 8.40 -3.42
C ASP A 90 4.26 7.82 -4.39
N GLN A 91 4.81 6.65 -4.08
CA GLN A 91 5.71 5.94 -4.99
C GLN A 91 4.98 5.43 -6.24
N VAL A 92 3.76 4.91 -6.11
CA VAL A 92 2.95 4.46 -7.25
C VAL A 92 2.63 5.63 -8.17
N GLU A 93 2.22 6.78 -7.63
CA GLU A 93 1.97 7.98 -8.44
C GLU A 93 3.21 8.45 -9.18
N ARG A 94 4.37 8.45 -8.52
CA ARG A 94 5.65 8.77 -9.17
C ARG A 94 5.95 7.83 -10.32
N LEU A 95 5.84 6.52 -10.10
CA LEU A 95 6.11 5.51 -11.13
C LEU A 95 5.12 5.60 -12.29
N GLN A 96 3.84 5.89 -12.02
CA GLN A 96 2.84 6.11 -13.06
C GLN A 96 3.15 7.35 -13.90
N PHE A 97 3.60 8.43 -13.26
CA PHE A 97 4.03 9.64 -13.95
C PHE A 97 5.27 9.39 -14.82
N GLU A 98 6.30 8.73 -14.28
CA GLU A 98 7.51 8.35 -15.03
C GLU A 98 7.17 7.44 -16.22
N ASN A 99 6.32 6.42 -16.02
CA ASN A 99 5.86 5.57 -17.11
C ASN A 99 5.09 6.33 -18.18
N ALA A 100 4.20 7.25 -17.81
CA ALA A 100 3.47 8.07 -18.78
C ALA A 100 4.41 8.95 -19.64
N GLN A 101 5.47 9.49 -19.02
CA GLN A 101 6.50 10.23 -19.75
C GLN A 101 7.29 9.34 -20.72
N LEU A 102 7.70 8.16 -20.27
CA LEU A 102 8.43 7.20 -21.11
C LEU A 102 7.56 6.71 -22.27
N SER A 103 6.28 6.41 -22.05
CA SER A 103 5.35 6.06 -23.11
C SER A 103 5.22 7.18 -24.14
N ALA A 104 5.07 8.44 -23.70
CA ALA A 104 5.01 9.58 -24.62
C ALA A 104 6.30 9.79 -25.44
N LEU A 105 7.47 9.47 -24.87
CA LEU A 105 8.75 9.49 -25.58
C LEU A 105 8.88 8.37 -26.61
N ILE A 106 8.39 7.17 -26.28
CA ILE A 106 8.39 6.01 -27.18
C ILE A 106 7.38 6.21 -28.32
N ASP A 107 6.31 6.97 -28.14
CA ASP A 107 5.35 7.29 -29.21
C ASP A 107 5.91 8.27 -30.26
N ILE A 108 7.12 8.81 -30.06
CA ILE A 108 7.86 9.57 -31.08
C ILE A 108 8.47 8.56 -32.08
N PRO A 109 8.12 8.61 -33.39
CA PRO A 109 8.49 7.58 -34.36
C PRO A 109 9.99 7.28 -34.42
N GLU A 110 10.84 8.30 -34.33
CA GLU A 110 12.30 8.16 -34.40
C GLU A 110 12.89 7.50 -33.13
N LEU A 111 12.28 7.75 -31.97
CA LEU A 111 12.71 7.16 -30.69
C LEU A 111 12.15 5.75 -30.49
N HIS A 112 10.97 5.46 -31.04
CA HIS A 112 10.40 4.11 -31.09
C HIS A 112 11.32 3.13 -31.83
N ASP A 113 11.81 3.54 -32.99
CA ASP A 113 12.70 2.72 -33.82
C ASP A 113 14.07 2.49 -33.15
N LEU A 114 14.60 3.51 -32.46
CA LEU A 114 15.81 3.40 -31.65
C LEU A 114 15.62 2.49 -30.42
N ALA A 115 14.50 2.61 -29.71
CA ALA A 115 14.20 1.77 -28.55
C ALA A 115 14.07 0.30 -28.95
N LYS A 116 13.44 0.01 -30.10
CA LYS A 116 13.37 -1.35 -30.65
C LYS A 116 14.73 -1.93 -30.98
N SER A 117 15.64 -1.15 -31.57
CA SER A 117 16.98 -1.64 -31.90
C SER A 117 17.79 -1.96 -30.64
N VAL A 118 17.73 -1.10 -29.61
CA VAL A 118 18.43 -1.31 -28.33
C VAL A 118 17.93 -2.54 -27.59
N VAL A 119 16.62 -2.77 -27.54
CA VAL A 119 16.05 -3.98 -26.93
C VAL A 119 16.48 -5.23 -27.69
N LEU A 120 16.50 -5.20 -29.03
CA LEU A 120 17.00 -6.32 -29.83
C LEU A 120 18.47 -6.65 -29.48
N GLU A 121 19.33 -5.64 -29.37
CA GLU A 121 20.74 -5.85 -29.02
C GLU A 121 20.92 -6.42 -27.61
N ALA A 122 20.12 -5.96 -26.64
CA ALA A 122 20.17 -6.44 -25.26
C ALA A 122 19.62 -7.87 -25.06
N THR A 123 18.76 -8.35 -25.96
CA THR A 123 18.16 -9.70 -25.87
C THR A 123 19.00 -10.76 -26.61
N HIS A 124 19.99 -10.34 -27.38
CA HIS A 124 20.90 -11.21 -28.14
C HIS A 124 22.31 -11.34 -27.50
N GLN A 125 22.50 -10.80 -26.30
CA GLN A 125 23.64 -11.08 -25.41
C GLN A 125 23.28 -12.15 -24.37
#